data_AF-A0AA35T741-F1
#
_entry.id   AF-A0AA35T741-F1
#
_cell.length_a   1.000
_cell.length_b   1.000
_cell.length_c   1.000
_cell.angle_alpha   90.00
_cell.angle_beta   90.00
_cell.angle_gamma   90.00
#
_symmetry.space_group_name_H-M   'P 1'
#
loop_
_entity.id
_entity.type
_entity.pdbx_description
1 polymer ?
#
loop_
_entity_poly.entity_id
_entity_poly.type
_entity_poly.pdbx_seq_one_letter_code
_entity_poly.pdbx_strand_id
1 'polypeptide(L)'
;MRTQLATWSGFCKGKLLATLFYEPSTRTRLSFESAIGRLDGRSLGFADPSAASVSKGETIADTARMVTNYSDLIVVRHNWAGAAHVMARYSNVPVINGGDGSHRHPTQALTDLYTILQRKGRIEGLTVGICGDLRYGRAAHSLALGVARFGGKLLHISPDGFQMPEWVSTRLKHLYELSDVIGELDVIYVNRLQEERLPPEISPEAARGSYLVDVAVMNYAKPDAIIMHPLPRVTSWLTS
;
A
#
# COMPACT_ATOMS: atom_id res chain seq x y z
N MET A 1 20.93 -3.32 -4.48
CA MET A 1 19.84 -3.31 -5.49
C MET A 1 20.19 -2.57 -6.79
N ARG A 2 20.91 -1.44 -6.79
CA ARG A 2 21.34 -0.79 -8.06
C ARG A 2 22.40 -1.56 -8.86
N THR A 3 23.13 -2.46 -8.23
CA THR A 3 24.26 -3.21 -8.82
C THR A 3 23.89 -4.41 -9.70
N GLN A 4 22.61 -4.81 -9.77
CA GLN A 4 22.14 -5.93 -10.59
C GLN A 4 21.23 -5.50 -11.76
N LEU A 5 21.03 -4.20 -11.98
CA LEU A 5 20.06 -3.73 -12.99
C LEU A 5 20.43 -4.19 -14.42
N ALA A 6 21.72 -4.27 -14.74
CA ALA A 6 22.19 -4.79 -16.02
C ALA A 6 21.82 -6.27 -16.24
N THR A 7 21.69 -7.06 -15.17
CA THR A 7 21.38 -8.49 -15.24
C THR A 7 19.95 -8.76 -15.74
N TRP A 8 19.04 -7.81 -15.53
CA TRP A 8 17.62 -7.97 -15.89
C TRP A 8 17.22 -7.24 -17.18
N SER A 9 18.16 -6.53 -17.79
CA SER A 9 17.96 -5.89 -19.10
C SER A 9 17.60 -6.94 -20.15
N GLY A 10 16.67 -6.61 -21.03
CA GLY A 10 16.17 -7.46 -22.11
C GLY A 10 15.05 -8.43 -21.75
N PHE A 11 14.78 -8.68 -20.46
CA PHE A 11 13.79 -9.67 -20.03
C PHE A 11 12.37 -9.35 -20.48
N CYS A 12 12.04 -8.08 -20.68
CA CYS A 12 10.75 -7.60 -21.17
C CYS A 12 10.86 -6.92 -22.53
N LYS A 13 11.91 -7.19 -23.31
CA LYS A 13 12.05 -6.60 -24.65
C LYS A 13 10.84 -6.92 -25.52
N GLY A 14 10.20 -5.88 -26.05
CA GLY A 14 8.99 -6.00 -26.87
C GLY A 14 7.69 -6.21 -26.09
N LYS A 15 7.73 -6.21 -24.75
CA LYS A 15 6.55 -6.30 -23.89
C LYS A 15 5.97 -4.94 -23.56
N LEU A 16 4.64 -4.87 -23.48
CA LEU A 16 3.88 -3.67 -23.18
C LEU A 16 3.14 -3.80 -21.84
N LEU A 17 3.43 -2.87 -20.92
CA LEU A 17 2.69 -2.70 -19.67
C LEU A 17 1.64 -1.60 -19.84
N ALA A 18 0.36 -1.94 -19.69
CA ALA A 18 -0.70 -0.95 -19.57
C ALA A 18 -0.80 -0.46 -18.11
N THR A 19 -0.67 0.85 -17.90
CA THR A 19 -0.85 1.52 -16.60
C THR A 19 -2.14 2.33 -16.62
N LEU A 20 -3.18 1.84 -15.94
CA LEU A 20 -4.52 2.43 -15.90
C LEU A 20 -4.80 3.02 -14.50
N PHE A 21 -4.60 4.32 -14.34
CA PHE A 21 -4.73 5.00 -13.05
C PHE A 21 -5.96 5.93 -13.07
N TYR A 22 -7.00 5.53 -12.32
CA TYR A 22 -8.26 6.27 -12.17
C TYR A 22 -8.28 7.19 -10.94
N GLU A 23 -7.25 7.12 -10.09
CA GLU A 23 -7.02 8.04 -8.98
C GLU A 23 -5.55 8.51 -8.99
N PRO A 24 -5.26 9.74 -8.52
CA PRO A 24 -3.90 10.28 -8.50
C PRO A 24 -2.90 9.35 -7.81
N SER A 25 -1.77 9.09 -8.48
CA SER A 25 -0.65 8.35 -7.90
C SER A 25 0.67 8.64 -8.61
N THR A 26 1.60 9.26 -7.89
CA THR A 26 2.95 9.51 -8.40
C THR A 26 3.85 8.29 -8.23
N ARG A 27 3.98 7.79 -7.00
CA ARG A 27 4.99 6.77 -6.66
C ARG A 27 4.68 5.41 -7.25
N THR A 28 3.43 4.95 -7.12
CA THR A 28 3.04 3.64 -7.65
C THR A 28 3.20 3.61 -9.17
N ARG A 29 2.63 4.58 -9.88
CA ARG A 29 2.72 4.66 -11.35
C ARG A 29 4.16 4.72 -11.84
N LEU A 30 4.93 5.71 -11.36
CA LEU A 30 6.32 5.88 -11.80
C LEU A 30 7.21 4.68 -11.42
N SER A 31 6.93 4.00 -10.31
CA SER A 31 7.68 2.79 -9.93
C SER A 31 7.46 1.64 -10.92
N PHE A 32 6.22 1.44 -11.38
CA PHE A 32 5.90 0.41 -12.38
C PHE A 32 6.45 0.76 -13.76
N GLU A 33 6.30 2.01 -14.20
CA GLU A 33 6.85 2.48 -15.49
C GLU A 33 8.37 2.42 -15.49
N SER A 34 9.02 2.78 -14.38
CA SER A 34 10.47 2.64 -14.24
C SER A 34 10.91 1.18 -14.21
N ALA A 35 10.14 0.29 -13.57
CA ALA A 35 10.43 -1.13 -13.53
C ALA A 35 10.38 -1.75 -14.93
N ILE A 36 9.30 -1.53 -15.71
CA ILE A 36 9.19 -2.09 -17.06
C ILE A 36 10.25 -1.49 -18.00
N GLY A 37 10.54 -0.19 -17.89
CA GLY A 37 11.57 0.46 -18.69
C GLY A 37 12.98 -0.08 -18.40
N ARG A 38 13.28 -0.42 -17.14
CA ARG A 38 14.55 -1.07 -16.76
C ARG A 38 14.67 -2.50 -17.27
N LEU A 39 13.57 -3.14 -17.62
CA LEU A 39 13.51 -4.48 -18.20
C LEU A 39 13.43 -4.44 -19.74
N ASP A 40 13.64 -3.26 -20.35
CA ASP A 40 13.53 -2.98 -21.80
C ASP A 40 12.14 -3.21 -22.41
N GLY A 41 11.10 -3.20 -21.57
CA GLY A 41 9.72 -3.09 -22.02
C GLY A 41 9.28 -1.63 -22.17
N ARG A 42 8.03 -1.42 -22.59
CA ARG A 42 7.43 -0.08 -22.70
C ARG A 42 6.11 -0.03 -21.95
N SER A 43 5.72 1.16 -21.53
CA SER A 43 4.42 1.40 -20.90
C SER A 43 3.49 2.21 -21.81
N LEU A 44 2.19 1.97 -21.66
CA LEU A 44 1.11 2.75 -22.26
C LEU A 44 -0.02 2.93 -21.24
N GLY A 45 -0.97 3.83 -21.49
CA GLY A 45 -2.15 4.01 -20.65
C GLY A 45 -2.37 5.46 -20.27
N PHE A 46 -3.01 5.68 -19.12
CA PHE A 46 -3.39 7.02 -18.67
C PHE A 46 -3.21 7.19 -17.16
N ALA A 47 -2.89 8.43 -16.78
CA ALA A 47 -2.80 8.86 -15.39
C ALA A 47 -4.02 9.68 -14.93
N ASP A 48 -4.89 10.04 -15.87
CA ASP A 48 -6.12 10.77 -15.62
C ASP A 48 -7.25 10.16 -16.46
N PRO A 49 -8.31 9.59 -15.82
CA PRO A 49 -9.43 9.00 -16.53
C PRO A 49 -10.28 10.03 -17.28
N SER A 50 -10.18 11.32 -16.94
CA SER A 50 -10.87 12.40 -17.67
C SER A 50 -10.40 12.53 -19.12
N ALA A 51 -9.14 12.15 -19.38
CA ALA A 51 -8.54 12.11 -20.71
C ALA A 51 -8.82 10.80 -21.48
N ALA A 52 -9.48 9.82 -20.84
CA ALA A 52 -9.77 8.51 -21.44
C ALA A 52 -11.25 8.37 -21.84
N SER A 53 -11.56 7.40 -22.72
CA SER A 53 -12.94 7.06 -23.11
C SER A 53 -13.85 6.65 -21.95
N VAL A 54 -13.27 6.38 -20.78
CA VAL A 54 -13.98 6.22 -19.50
C VAL A 54 -14.88 7.43 -19.22
N SER A 55 -14.46 8.64 -19.59
CA SER A 55 -15.29 9.86 -19.50
C SER A 55 -16.61 9.80 -20.28
N LYS A 56 -16.73 8.85 -21.22
CA LYS A 56 -17.93 8.58 -22.03
C LYS A 56 -18.79 7.43 -21.49
N GLY A 57 -18.51 6.95 -20.28
CA GLY A 57 -19.30 5.91 -19.59
C GLY A 57 -18.88 4.47 -19.88
N GLU A 58 -17.66 4.24 -20.39
CA GLU A 58 -17.14 2.88 -20.61
C GLU A 58 -16.97 2.14 -19.27
N THR A 59 -17.41 0.87 -19.23
CA THR A 59 -17.29 0.06 -18.01
C THR A 59 -15.86 -0.46 -17.82
N ILE A 60 -15.45 -0.75 -16.58
CA ILE A 60 -14.15 -1.38 -16.29
C ILE A 60 -13.96 -2.68 -17.08
N ALA A 61 -15.04 -3.45 -17.29
CA ALA A 61 -15.01 -4.69 -18.06
C ALA A 61 -14.73 -4.43 -19.56
N ASP A 62 -15.35 -3.39 -20.14
CA ASP A 62 -15.12 -3.03 -21.54
C ASP A 62 -13.72 -2.48 -21.74
N THR A 63 -13.25 -1.60 -20.85
CA THR A 63 -11.85 -1.14 -20.87
C THR A 63 -10.88 -2.32 -20.75
N ALA A 64 -11.16 -3.31 -19.89
CA ALA A 64 -10.31 -4.50 -19.74
C ALA A 64 -10.23 -5.33 -21.04
N ARG A 65 -11.38 -5.59 -21.68
CA ARG A 65 -11.46 -6.33 -22.95
C ARG A 65 -10.76 -5.60 -24.10
N MET A 66 -10.75 -4.28 -24.07
CA MET A 66 -10.04 -3.48 -25.06
C MET A 66 -8.53 -3.48 -24.79
N VAL A 67 -8.10 -3.08 -23.59
CA VAL A 67 -6.68 -2.88 -23.25
C VAL A 67 -5.88 -4.19 -23.27
N THR A 68 -6.52 -5.32 -22.97
CA THR A 68 -5.85 -6.63 -23.04
C THR A 68 -5.38 -7.00 -24.45
N ASN A 69 -5.92 -6.41 -25.51
CA ASN A 69 -5.45 -6.63 -26.89
C ASN A 69 -4.23 -5.77 -27.24
N TYR A 70 -3.90 -4.77 -26.43
CA TYR A 70 -2.83 -3.81 -26.68
C TYR A 70 -1.62 -3.99 -25.76
N SER A 71 -1.73 -4.84 -24.74
CA SER A 71 -0.72 -4.97 -23.68
C SER A 71 -0.51 -6.43 -23.27
N ASP A 72 0.67 -6.73 -22.73
CA ASP A 72 1.03 -8.04 -22.18
C ASP A 72 0.76 -8.15 -20.67
N LEU A 73 0.56 -7.01 -20.01
CA LEU A 73 0.37 -6.89 -18.56
C LEU A 73 -0.41 -5.61 -18.26
N ILE A 74 -1.32 -5.66 -17.31
CA ILE A 74 -2.06 -4.48 -16.85
C ILE A 74 -1.72 -4.20 -15.39
N VAL A 75 -1.43 -2.95 -15.06
CA VAL A 75 -1.46 -2.41 -13.70
C VAL A 75 -2.63 -1.45 -13.61
N VAL A 76 -3.55 -1.70 -12.69
CA VAL A 76 -4.73 -0.86 -12.49
C VAL A 76 -4.77 -0.30 -11.08
N ARG A 77 -5.14 0.98 -10.96
CA ARG A 77 -5.45 1.62 -9.69
C ARG A 77 -6.78 2.34 -9.80
N HIS A 78 -7.70 2.05 -8.89
CA HIS A 78 -9.08 2.52 -8.95
C HIS A 78 -9.58 2.97 -7.58
N ASN A 79 -10.55 3.89 -7.56
CA ASN A 79 -11.21 4.34 -6.33
C ASN A 79 -12.23 3.32 -5.76
N TRP A 80 -12.55 2.24 -6.50
CA TRP A 80 -13.55 1.25 -6.10
C TRP A 80 -12.87 -0.03 -5.62
N ALA A 81 -13.28 -0.52 -4.44
CA ALA A 81 -12.86 -1.81 -3.95
C ALA A 81 -13.29 -2.93 -4.93
N GLY A 82 -12.38 -3.85 -5.25
CA GLY A 82 -12.64 -4.95 -6.18
C GLY A 82 -12.51 -4.62 -7.67
N ALA A 83 -12.25 -3.35 -8.03
CA ALA A 83 -12.08 -2.97 -9.43
C ALA A 83 -10.98 -3.77 -10.16
N ALA A 84 -9.84 -4.00 -9.50
CA ALA A 84 -8.76 -4.81 -10.05
C ALA A 84 -9.19 -6.28 -10.29
N HIS A 85 -10.05 -6.82 -9.42
CA HIS A 85 -10.60 -8.17 -9.56
C HIS A 85 -11.59 -8.26 -10.72
N VAL A 86 -12.45 -7.26 -10.88
CA VAL A 86 -13.36 -7.17 -12.04
C VAL A 86 -12.55 -7.09 -13.33
N MET A 87 -11.55 -6.20 -13.40
CA MET A 87 -10.67 -6.08 -14.56
C MET A 87 -9.96 -7.41 -14.88
N ALA A 88 -9.44 -8.11 -13.86
CA ALA A 88 -8.81 -9.43 -14.03
C ALA A 88 -9.76 -10.49 -14.60
N ARG A 89 -11.06 -10.45 -14.28
CA ARG A 89 -12.06 -11.40 -14.82
C ARG A 89 -12.33 -11.20 -16.32
N TYR A 90 -12.10 -10.01 -16.85
CA TYR A 90 -12.37 -9.66 -18.25
C TYR A 90 -11.11 -9.39 -19.08
N SER A 91 -9.93 -9.64 -18.50
CA SER A 91 -8.64 -9.51 -19.18
C SER A 91 -8.11 -10.88 -19.55
N ASN A 92 -7.48 -10.97 -20.73
CA ASN A 92 -6.77 -12.17 -21.18
C ASN A 92 -5.27 -12.11 -20.82
N VAL A 93 -4.82 -11.01 -20.20
CA VAL A 93 -3.45 -10.85 -19.70
C VAL A 93 -3.46 -10.65 -18.18
N PRO A 94 -2.32 -10.86 -17.49
CA PRO A 94 -2.27 -10.68 -16.04
C PRO A 94 -2.61 -9.24 -15.63
N VAL A 95 -3.26 -9.11 -14.47
CA VAL A 95 -3.64 -7.80 -13.88
C VAL A 95 -3.02 -7.67 -12.50
N ILE A 96 -2.30 -6.58 -12.28
CA ILE A 96 -1.70 -6.19 -11.01
C ILE A 96 -2.54 -5.08 -10.38
N ASN A 97 -2.96 -5.30 -9.14
CA ASN A 97 -3.64 -4.28 -8.34
C ASN A 97 -2.64 -3.26 -7.79
N GLY A 98 -2.62 -2.06 -8.36
CA GLY A 98 -1.88 -0.88 -7.90
C GLY A 98 -2.59 -0.09 -6.79
N GLY A 99 -3.73 -0.56 -6.31
CA GLY A 99 -4.56 0.01 -5.25
C GLY A 99 -6.04 0.05 -5.66
N ASP A 100 -6.94 -0.52 -4.84
CA ASP A 100 -8.38 -0.52 -5.09
C ASP A 100 -9.17 0.07 -3.90
N GLY A 101 -9.61 1.32 -4.02
CA GLY A 101 -10.35 2.03 -2.98
C GLY A 101 -9.63 2.04 -1.62
N SER A 102 -10.34 1.62 -0.58
CA SER A 102 -9.80 1.38 0.78
C SER A 102 -9.51 -0.10 1.04
N HIS A 103 -9.51 -0.96 0.00
CA HIS A 103 -9.43 -2.40 0.17
C HIS A 103 -7.97 -2.88 0.23
N ARG A 104 -7.26 -3.04 -0.90
CA ARG A 104 -5.91 -3.62 -0.91
C ARG A 104 -4.89 -2.80 -1.69
N HIS A 105 -3.61 -3.02 -1.39
CA HIS A 105 -2.45 -2.52 -2.11
C HIS A 105 -1.31 -3.56 -2.04
N PRO A 106 -1.42 -4.69 -2.77
CA PRO A 106 -0.53 -5.83 -2.59
C PRO A 106 0.94 -5.51 -2.89
N THR A 107 1.24 -4.69 -3.89
CA THR A 107 2.64 -4.37 -4.23
C THR A 107 3.32 -3.44 -3.21
N GLN A 108 2.55 -2.58 -2.53
CA GLN A 108 3.06 -1.82 -1.39
C GLN A 108 3.40 -2.78 -0.25
N ALA A 109 2.49 -3.70 0.10
CA ALA A 109 2.75 -4.70 1.14
C ALA A 109 3.97 -5.59 0.82
N LEU A 110 4.14 -6.02 -0.43
CA LEU A 110 5.35 -6.78 -0.83
C LEU A 110 6.63 -5.96 -0.64
N THR A 111 6.60 -4.66 -0.98
CA THR A 111 7.74 -3.76 -0.77
C THR A 111 8.03 -3.56 0.72
N ASP A 112 6.99 -3.45 1.54
CA ASP A 112 7.11 -3.28 2.98
C ASP A 112 7.66 -4.55 3.65
N LEU A 113 7.10 -5.73 3.32
CA LEU A 113 7.59 -7.02 3.79
C LEU A 113 9.04 -7.27 3.36
N TYR A 114 9.39 -6.92 2.12
CA TYR A 114 10.77 -7.00 1.65
C TYR A 114 11.68 -6.08 2.48
N THR A 115 11.23 -4.87 2.80
CA THR A 115 12.00 -3.95 3.65
C THR A 115 12.22 -4.53 5.05
N ILE A 116 11.18 -5.09 5.67
CA ILE A 116 11.30 -5.77 6.97
C ILE A 116 12.32 -6.91 6.88
N LEU A 117 12.19 -7.77 5.86
CA LEU A 117 13.11 -8.90 5.65
C LEU A 117 14.56 -8.42 5.48
N GLN A 118 14.81 -7.36 4.72
CA GLN A 118 16.17 -6.83 4.54
C GLN A 118 16.75 -6.21 5.81
N ARG A 119 15.92 -5.61 6.67
CA ARG A 119 16.38 -4.90 7.88
C ARG A 119 16.46 -5.80 9.10
N LYS A 120 15.62 -6.85 9.18
CA LYS A 120 15.50 -7.74 10.33
C LYS A 120 15.90 -9.19 10.04
N GLY A 121 16.17 -9.54 8.78
CA GLY A 121 16.56 -10.89 8.35
C GLY A 121 15.42 -11.92 8.33
N ARG A 122 14.29 -11.63 8.98
CA ARG A 122 13.09 -12.48 9.05
C ARG A 122 11.83 -11.63 9.27
N ILE A 123 10.67 -12.26 9.12
CA ILE A 123 9.37 -11.71 9.54
C ILE A 123 8.77 -12.54 10.68
N GLU A 124 9.01 -13.86 10.65
CA GLU A 124 8.55 -14.79 11.68
C GLU A 124 9.04 -14.38 13.07
N GLY A 125 8.09 -14.38 14.03
CA GLY A 125 8.36 -14.06 15.43
C GLY A 125 8.53 -12.57 15.74
N LEU A 126 8.61 -11.69 14.74
CA LEU A 126 8.66 -10.24 14.97
C LEU A 126 7.31 -9.71 15.44
N THR A 127 7.33 -8.71 16.31
CA THR A 127 6.15 -7.91 16.69
C THR A 127 6.09 -6.64 15.86
N VAL A 128 5.06 -6.50 15.03
CA VAL A 128 4.83 -5.35 14.15
C VAL A 128 3.66 -4.54 14.68
N GLY A 129 3.93 -3.30 15.07
CA GLY A 129 2.92 -2.32 15.43
C GLY A 129 2.45 -1.57 14.18
N ILE A 130 1.16 -1.65 13.86
CA ILE A 130 0.57 -0.87 12.76
C ILE A 130 -0.22 0.28 13.38
N CYS A 131 0.23 1.49 13.11
CA CYS A 131 -0.21 2.71 13.77
C CYS A 131 -1.04 3.62 12.84
N GLY A 132 -2.08 4.25 13.37
CA GLY A 132 -2.83 5.34 12.74
C GLY A 132 -4.18 4.94 12.15
N ASP A 133 -4.50 5.47 10.98
CA ASP A 133 -5.75 5.17 10.26
C ASP A 133 -5.72 3.76 9.68
N LEU A 134 -6.21 2.79 10.46
CA LEU A 134 -6.30 1.39 10.06
C LEU A 134 -7.61 1.06 9.37
N ARG A 135 -8.61 1.96 9.38
CA ARG A 135 -9.91 1.75 8.76
C ARG A 135 -9.87 1.96 7.24
N TYR A 136 -9.16 3.00 6.81
CA TYR A 136 -9.07 3.38 5.41
C TYR A 136 -7.69 3.08 4.79
N GLY A 137 -6.73 2.68 5.60
CA GLY A 137 -5.35 2.37 5.21
C GLY A 137 -5.19 1.06 4.44
N ARG A 138 -5.48 1.04 3.13
CA ARG A 138 -5.29 -0.17 2.28
C ARG A 138 -3.88 -0.78 2.32
N ALA A 139 -2.85 0.04 2.56
CA ALA A 139 -1.46 -0.42 2.74
C ALA A 139 -1.32 -1.19 4.05
N ALA A 140 -1.85 -0.64 5.16
CA ALA A 140 -1.95 -1.31 6.46
C ALA A 140 -2.70 -2.64 6.35
N HIS A 141 -3.85 -2.68 5.68
CA HIS A 141 -4.63 -3.90 5.50
C HIS A 141 -3.79 -5.01 4.84
N SER A 142 -3.09 -4.64 3.76
CA SER A 142 -2.31 -5.60 2.97
C SER A 142 -1.05 -6.05 3.70
N LEU A 143 -0.39 -5.15 4.45
CA LEU A 143 0.75 -5.47 5.28
C LEU A 143 0.36 -6.39 6.44
N ALA A 144 -0.75 -6.12 7.12
CA ALA A 144 -1.26 -6.95 8.22
C ALA A 144 -1.44 -8.41 7.76
N LEU A 145 -2.15 -8.63 6.64
CA LEU A 145 -2.32 -9.96 6.06
C LEU A 145 -0.97 -10.63 5.74
N GLY A 146 -0.02 -9.86 5.21
CA GLY A 146 1.32 -10.32 4.90
C GLY A 146 2.12 -10.76 6.12
N VAL A 147 2.22 -9.91 7.13
CA VAL A 147 2.94 -10.18 8.38
C VAL A 147 2.37 -11.43 9.06
N ALA A 148 1.04 -11.51 9.18
CA ALA A 148 0.37 -12.68 9.74
C ALA A 148 0.68 -13.96 8.95
N ARG A 149 0.69 -13.87 7.60
CA ARG A 149 1.00 -15.01 6.74
C ARG A 149 2.42 -15.55 6.92
N PHE A 150 3.37 -14.68 7.26
CA PHE A 150 4.78 -15.02 7.49
C PHE A 150 5.13 -15.23 8.98
N GLY A 151 4.13 -15.39 9.86
CA GLY A 151 4.34 -15.74 11.26
C GLY A 151 4.78 -14.59 12.17
N GLY A 152 4.62 -13.34 11.72
CA GLY A 152 4.79 -12.17 12.57
C GLY A 152 3.55 -11.93 13.45
N LYS A 153 3.77 -11.27 14.59
CA LYS A 153 2.72 -10.81 15.51
C LYS A 153 2.32 -9.38 15.15
N LEU A 154 1.04 -9.08 15.26
CA LEU A 154 0.48 -7.76 14.94
C LEU A 154 -0.09 -7.12 16.19
N LEU A 155 0.31 -5.87 16.44
CA LEU A 155 -0.35 -4.97 17.39
C LEU A 155 -0.99 -3.82 16.61
N HIS A 156 -2.29 -3.61 16.81
CA HIS A 156 -3.04 -2.55 16.16
C HIS A 156 -3.14 -1.36 17.10
N ILE A 157 -2.65 -0.21 16.64
CA ILE A 157 -2.56 1.03 17.42
C ILE A 157 -3.31 2.09 16.63
N SER A 158 -4.57 2.31 16.96
CA SER A 158 -5.44 3.23 16.24
C SER A 158 -6.33 3.99 17.21
N PRO A 159 -6.68 5.25 16.92
CA PRO A 159 -7.72 5.96 17.65
C PRO A 159 -9.06 5.25 17.52
N ASP A 160 -9.99 5.58 18.43
CA ASP A 160 -11.35 5.08 18.32
C ASP A 160 -12.02 5.55 17.00
N GLY A 161 -12.78 4.65 16.37
CA GLY A 161 -13.38 4.85 15.05
C GLY A 161 -12.48 4.56 13.84
N PHE A 162 -11.18 4.31 14.05
CA PHE A 162 -10.18 4.04 13.00
C PHE A 162 -9.61 2.62 13.04
N GLN A 163 -10.33 1.69 13.67
CA GLN A 163 -9.87 0.32 13.86
C GLN A 163 -9.75 -0.45 12.54
N MET A 164 -8.87 -1.46 12.57
CA MET A 164 -8.69 -2.41 11.47
C MET A 164 -10.04 -3.10 11.14
N PRO A 165 -10.47 -3.12 9.87
CA PRO A 165 -11.71 -3.78 9.48
C PRO A 165 -11.70 -5.28 9.78
N GLU A 166 -12.85 -5.81 10.18
CA GLU A 166 -13.01 -7.22 10.57
C GLU A 166 -12.61 -8.21 9.46
N TRP A 167 -12.83 -7.83 8.19
CA TRP A 167 -12.44 -8.65 7.04
C TRP A 167 -10.92 -8.80 6.88
N VAL A 168 -10.12 -7.90 7.48
CA VAL A 168 -8.65 -8.02 7.51
C VAL A 168 -8.23 -8.90 8.67
N SER A 169 -8.80 -8.66 9.87
CA SER A 169 -8.43 -9.36 11.08
C SER A 169 -9.62 -9.50 12.03
N THR A 170 -10.14 -10.72 12.15
CA THR A 170 -11.18 -11.09 13.12
C THR A 170 -10.63 -11.36 14.53
N ARG A 171 -9.30 -11.54 14.66
CA ARG A 171 -8.64 -12.08 15.86
C ARG A 171 -8.07 -11.04 16.82
N LEU A 172 -8.10 -9.76 16.46
CA LEU A 172 -7.39 -8.72 17.20
C LEU A 172 -8.37 -7.63 17.61
N LYS A 173 -9.02 -7.84 18.77
CA LYS A 173 -9.96 -6.90 19.39
C LYS A 173 -9.29 -5.92 20.35
N HIS A 174 -8.01 -6.09 20.64
CA HIS A 174 -7.29 -5.24 21.58
C HIS A 174 -6.69 -4.05 20.84
N LEU A 175 -7.15 -2.86 21.23
CA LEU A 175 -6.54 -1.59 20.88
C LEU A 175 -5.45 -1.30 21.89
N TYR A 176 -4.26 -0.99 21.39
CA TYR A 176 -3.12 -0.62 22.22
C TYR A 176 -2.81 0.86 22.02
N GLU A 177 -2.44 1.52 23.11
CA GLU A 177 -1.76 2.80 23.04
C GLU A 177 -0.30 2.56 22.67
N LEU A 178 0.27 3.42 21.80
CA LEU A 178 1.64 3.22 21.33
C LEU A 178 2.64 3.18 22.50
N SER A 179 2.45 4.08 23.48
CA SER A 179 3.29 4.18 24.68
C SER A 179 3.39 2.88 25.46
N ASP A 180 2.34 2.07 25.44
CA ASP A 180 2.23 0.89 26.30
C ASP A 180 2.96 -0.31 25.70
N VAL A 181 3.10 -0.34 24.36
CA VAL A 181 3.64 -1.48 23.63
C VAL A 181 4.93 -1.20 22.87
N ILE A 182 5.38 0.05 22.80
CA ILE A 182 6.53 0.44 21.97
C ILE A 182 7.81 -0.35 22.29
N GLY A 183 8.03 -0.70 23.57
CA GLY A 183 9.17 -1.52 24.00
C GLY A 183 9.15 -2.96 23.48
N GLU A 184 8.01 -3.43 22.98
CA GLU A 184 7.84 -4.77 22.41
C GLU A 184 7.98 -4.79 20.88
N LEU A 185 7.91 -3.63 20.22
CA LEU A 185 7.82 -3.54 18.76
C LEU A 185 9.19 -3.69 18.09
N ASP A 186 9.28 -4.60 17.12
CA ASP A 186 10.43 -4.72 16.22
C ASP A 186 10.28 -3.79 15.00
N VAL A 187 9.03 -3.53 14.59
CA VAL A 187 8.67 -2.68 13.45
C VAL A 187 7.51 -1.78 13.84
N ILE A 188 7.66 -0.48 13.64
CA ILE A 188 6.64 0.55 13.87
C ILE A 188 6.20 1.07 12.49
N TYR A 189 5.04 0.65 12.03
CA TYR A 189 4.51 1.00 10.71
C TYR A 189 3.44 2.09 10.84
N VAL A 190 3.81 3.32 10.51
CA VAL A 190 2.97 4.50 10.70
C VAL A 190 2.19 4.81 9.43
N ASN A 191 0.87 4.95 9.55
CA ASN A 191 -0.01 5.36 8.45
C ASN A 191 -0.40 6.83 8.58
N ARG A 192 -0.54 7.49 7.43
CA ARG A 192 -1.17 8.82 7.40
C ARG A 192 -2.65 8.70 7.69
N LEU A 193 -3.19 9.75 8.32
CA LEU A 193 -4.63 9.98 8.33
C LEU A 193 -5.12 10.25 6.91
N GLN A 194 -6.16 9.53 6.46
CA GLN A 194 -6.80 9.76 5.17
C GLN A 194 -7.86 10.85 5.34
N GLU A 195 -7.44 12.12 5.51
CA GLU A 195 -8.35 13.25 5.74
C GLU A 195 -9.45 13.33 4.67
N GLU A 196 -9.14 12.97 3.43
CA GLU A 196 -10.09 12.95 2.32
C GLU A 196 -11.16 11.83 2.40
N ARG A 197 -11.06 10.93 3.39
CA ARG A 197 -11.99 9.82 3.65
C ARG A 197 -12.72 9.96 4.97
N LEU A 198 -12.46 11.04 5.72
CA LEU A 198 -13.13 11.29 6.99
C LEU A 198 -14.62 11.58 6.77
N PRO A 199 -15.49 11.05 7.63
CA PRO A 199 -16.85 11.54 7.75
C PRO A 199 -16.86 13.05 8.02
N PRO A 200 -17.79 13.83 7.45
CA PRO A 200 -17.86 15.28 7.65
C PRO A 200 -17.92 15.72 9.13
N GLU A 201 -18.36 14.84 10.01
CA GLU A 201 -18.55 15.10 11.44
C GLU A 201 -17.26 14.96 12.27
N ILE A 202 -16.21 14.35 11.72
CA ILE A 202 -14.95 14.10 12.42
C ILE A 202 -13.88 15.09 11.95
N SER A 203 -13.41 15.95 12.86
CA SER A 203 -12.28 16.82 12.54
C SER A 203 -10.98 16.02 12.41
N PRO A 204 -10.07 16.40 11.48
CA PRO A 204 -8.74 15.79 11.41
C PRO A 204 -7.99 15.82 12.74
N GLU A 205 -8.15 16.88 13.53
CA GLU A 205 -7.53 17.03 14.85
C GLU A 205 -7.99 15.96 15.82
N ALA A 206 -9.30 15.67 15.87
CA ALA A 206 -9.84 14.62 16.72
C ALA A 206 -9.41 13.22 16.26
N ALA A 207 -9.24 13.03 14.95
CA ALA A 207 -8.81 11.76 14.35
C ALA A 207 -7.31 11.49 14.44
N ARG A 208 -6.47 12.50 14.70
CA ARG A 208 -5.00 12.35 14.79
C ARG A 208 -4.54 11.52 16.00
N GLY A 209 -5.36 11.44 17.05
CA GLY A 209 -5.22 10.54 18.20
C GLY A 209 -3.82 10.31 18.78
N SER A 210 -3.63 9.19 19.47
CA SER A 210 -2.51 8.88 20.38
C SER A 210 -1.34 8.11 19.76
N TYR A 211 -1.30 7.99 18.43
CA TYR A 211 -0.29 7.19 17.72
C TYR A 211 0.90 8.02 17.21
N LEU A 212 1.11 9.22 17.77
CA LEU A 212 2.20 10.11 17.41
C LEU A 212 3.54 9.45 17.75
N VAL A 213 4.41 9.37 16.73
CA VAL A 213 5.78 8.89 16.89
C VAL A 213 6.69 10.11 16.96
N ASP A 214 7.22 10.39 18.15
CA ASP A 214 8.22 11.44 18.38
C ASP A 214 9.48 10.87 19.04
N VAL A 215 10.48 11.73 19.23
CA VAL A 215 11.75 11.34 19.86
C VAL A 215 11.54 10.83 21.30
N ALA A 216 10.58 11.40 22.03
CA ALA A 216 10.32 11.02 23.42
C ALA A 216 9.77 9.60 23.51
N VAL A 217 8.80 9.25 22.66
CA VAL A 217 8.22 7.91 22.54
C VAL A 217 9.29 6.92 22.05
N MET A 218 10.11 7.30 21.07
CA MET A 218 11.17 6.42 20.54
C MET A 218 12.28 6.08 21.54
N ASN A 219 12.46 6.86 22.62
CA ASN A 219 13.40 6.51 23.70
C ASN A 219 13.02 5.21 24.43
N TYR A 220 11.76 4.78 24.35
CA TYR A 220 11.28 3.54 24.95
C TYR A 220 11.22 2.37 23.96
N ALA A 221 11.56 2.60 22.69
CA ALA A 221 11.59 1.55 21.68
C ALA A 221 12.79 0.63 21.85
N LYS A 222 12.73 -0.57 21.26
CA LYS A 222 13.90 -1.45 21.16
C LYS A 222 15.02 -0.72 20.40
N PRO A 223 16.30 -0.88 20.80
CA PRO A 223 17.43 -0.22 20.13
C PRO A 223 17.55 -0.56 18.63
N ASP A 224 17.07 -1.73 18.21
CA ASP A 224 17.11 -2.18 16.83
C ASP A 224 15.75 -2.02 16.11
N ALA A 225 14.73 -1.45 16.74
CA ALA A 225 13.43 -1.22 16.12
C ALA A 225 13.55 -0.37 14.85
N ILE A 226 12.73 -0.67 13.83
CA ILE A 226 12.67 0.12 12.60
C ILE A 226 11.32 0.84 12.50
N ILE A 227 11.35 2.06 11.97
CA ILE A 227 10.15 2.82 11.63
C ILE A 227 9.94 2.78 10.12
N MET A 228 8.69 2.56 9.70
CA MET A 228 8.28 2.49 8.31
C MET A 228 7.03 3.34 8.08
N HIS A 229 6.88 3.88 6.86
CA HIS A 229 5.72 4.68 6.47
C HIS A 229 5.48 4.55 4.96
N PRO A 230 4.25 4.25 4.47
CA PRO A 230 3.97 4.04 3.05
C PRO A 230 4.01 5.32 2.21
N LEU A 231 4.05 6.49 2.86
CA LEU A 231 4.02 7.85 2.28
C LEU A 231 2.73 8.11 1.46
N PRO A 232 2.48 9.34 0.92
CA PRO A 232 3.11 10.60 1.29
C PRO A 232 2.89 10.89 2.78
N ARG A 233 3.82 11.62 3.38
CA ARG A 233 3.66 12.15 4.73
C ARG A 233 3.05 13.54 4.61
N VAL A 234 1.90 13.77 5.21
CA VAL A 234 1.28 15.09 5.32
C VAL A 234 1.77 15.69 6.65
N THR A 235 3.02 16.16 6.64
CA THR A 235 3.75 16.95 7.69
C THR A 235 3.98 16.38 9.12
N SER A 236 5.18 16.72 9.65
CA SER A 236 5.78 16.76 11.03
C SER A 236 6.06 15.56 11.97
N TRP A 237 5.51 14.34 11.85
CA TRP A 237 5.62 13.35 12.98
C TRP A 237 6.64 12.19 12.88
N LEU A 238 7.83 12.53 12.41
CA LEU A 238 9.10 11.78 12.42
C LEU A 238 10.10 12.93 12.35
N THR A 239 10.29 13.62 13.47
CA THR A 239 11.40 14.55 13.60
C THR A 239 12.67 13.71 13.65
N SER A 240 13.66 14.20 12.91
CA SER A 240 15.03 13.67 12.82
C SER A 240 15.60 13.14 14.13
#